data_AF-A0A9E0P8P2-F1
#
_entry.id   AF-A0A9E0P8P2-F1
#
_cell.length_a   1.000
_cell.length_b   1.000
_cell.length_c   1.000
_cell.angle_alpha   90.00
_cell.angle_beta   90.00
_cell.angle_gamma   90.00
#
_symmetry.space_group_name_H-M   'P 1'
#
loop_
_entity.id
_entity.type
_entity.pdbx_description
1 polymer ?
#
loop_
_entity_poly.entity_id
_entity_poly.type
_entity_poly.pdbx_seq_one_letter_code
_entity_poly.pdbx_strand_id
1 'polypeptide(L)' 'MQSRMQKFQLAEDAIHALLDTALHGRLSTLNADGYPYTVPVHFVFAEGRLY' A
#
# COMPACT_ATOMS: atom_id res chain seq x y z
N MET A 1 -15.61 -1.12 4.90
CA MET A 1 -14.94 -0.83 3.62
C MET A 1 -15.83 0.12 2.82
N GLN A 2 -15.32 1.26 2.34
CA GLN A 2 -16.14 2.30 1.71
C GLN A 2 -16.71 1.82 0.36
N SER A 3 -17.94 2.23 0.02
CA SER A 3 -18.65 1.80 -1.21
C SER A 3 -17.89 2.08 -2.51
N ARG A 4 -17.04 3.11 -2.54
CA ARG A 4 -16.20 3.42 -3.71
C ARG A 4 -15.09 2.39 -3.93
N MET A 5 -14.55 1.80 -2.86
CA MET A 5 -13.47 0.81 -2.97
C MET A 5 -13.94 -0.48 -3.64
N GLN A 6 -15.22 -0.82 -3.52
CA GLN A 6 -15.83 -2.00 -4.16
C GLN A 6 -16.16 -1.76 -5.64
N LYS A 7 -16.51 -0.51 -6.00
CA LYS A 7 -16.92 -0.17 -7.37
C LYS A 7 -15.74 0.13 -8.31
N PHE A 8 -14.63 0.62 -7.77
CA PHE A 8 -13.47 1.08 -8.55
C PHE A 8 -12.21 0.31 -8.17
N GLN A 9 -12.34 -1.02 -8.10
CA GLN A 9 -11.19 -1.89 -7.85
C GLN A 9 -10.28 -1.91 -9.07
N LEU A 10 -8.97 -1.80 -8.84
CA LEU A 10 -7.97 -1.97 -9.90
C LEU A 10 -7.80 -3.45 -10.21
N ALA A 11 -7.55 -3.76 -11.48
CA ALA A 11 -7.04 -5.07 -11.87
C ALA A 11 -5.60 -5.26 -11.35
N GLU A 12 -5.17 -6.50 -11.19
CA GLU A 12 -3.87 -6.86 -10.62
C GLU A 12 -2.70 -6.19 -11.37
N ASP A 13 -2.72 -6.21 -12.70
CA ASP A 13 -1.69 -5.55 -13.51
C ASP A 13 -1.60 -4.04 -13.26
N ALA A 14 -2.74 -3.39 -13.02
CA ALA A 14 -2.79 -1.97 -12.69
C ALA A 14 -2.29 -1.69 -11.27
N ILE A 15 -2.45 -2.63 -10.34
CA ILE A 15 -1.86 -2.56 -9.00
C ILE A 15 -0.34 -2.67 -9.11
N HIS A 16 0.18 -3.64 -9.87
CA HIS A 16 1.62 -3.81 -10.07
C HIS A 16 2.25 -2.59 -10.73
N ALA A 17 1.63 -2.05 -11.79
CA ALA A 17 2.11 -0.81 -12.44
C ALA A 17 2.12 0.39 -11.49
N LEU A 18 1.14 0.50 -10.59
CA LEU A 18 1.11 1.54 -9.56
C LEU A 18 2.28 1.37 -8.56
N LEU A 19 2.52 0.14 -8.11
CA LEU A 19 3.58 -0.15 -7.15
C LEU A 19 4.98 0.04 -7.76
N ASP A 20 5.16 -0.26 -9.05
CA ASP A 20 6.43 -0.04 -9.76
C ASP A 20 6.76 1.44 -9.98
N THR A 21 5.74 2.30 -10.07
CA THR A 21 5.93 3.73 -10.39
C THR A 21 5.90 4.64 -9.15
N ALA A 22 5.34 4.18 -8.05
CA ALA A 22 5.25 4.96 -6.82
C ALA A 22 6.61 5.06 -6.11
N LEU A 23 7.03 6.28 -5.80
CA LEU A 23 8.32 6.54 -5.13
C LEU A 23 8.26 6.40 -3.60
N HIS A 24 7.06 6.47 -3.02
CA HIS A 24 6.86 6.40 -1.57
C HIS A 24 5.48 5.84 -1.22
N GLY A 25 5.42 5.13 -0.10
CA GLY A 25 4.22 4.56 0.48
C GLY A 25 4.02 5.04 1.91
N ARG A 26 2.93 4.60 2.54
CA ARG A 26 2.70 4.79 3.97
C ARG A 26 2.69 3.43 4.64
N LEU A 27 3.61 3.23 5.57
CA LEU A 27 3.66 2.04 6.40
C LEU A 27 2.94 2.34 7.71
N SER A 28 1.88 1.60 8.00
CA SER A 28 1.15 1.67 9.26
C SER A 28 1.41 0.42 10.09
N THR A 29 1.96 0.59 11.28
CA THR A 29 2.13 -0.48 12.28
C THR A 29 1.20 -0.25 13.47
N LEU A 30 0.91 -1.30 14.22
CA LEU A 30 0.23 -1.18 15.51
C LEU A 30 1.26 -1.11 16.62
N ASN A 31 1.13 -0.13 17.51
CA ASN A 31 1.92 -0.07 18.74
C ASN A 31 1.45 -1.13 19.74
N ALA A 32 2.18 -1.30 20.84
CA ALA A 32 1.84 -2.28 21.88
C ALA A 32 0.44 -2.08 22.51
N ASP A 33 -0.07 -0.85 22.46
CA ASP A 33 -1.40 -0.45 22.91
C ASP A 33 -2.48 -0.53 21.81
N GLY A 34 -2.11 -1.00 20.61
CA GLY A 34 -3.01 -1.12 19.46
C GLY A 34 -3.26 0.17 18.69
N TYR A 35 -2.63 1.29 19.06
CA TYR A 35 -2.75 2.53 18.29
C TYR A 35 -1.91 2.47 17.00
N PRO A 36 -2.46 2.91 15.85
CA PRO A 36 -1.74 2.90 14.59
C PRO A 36 -0.66 4.00 14.56
N TYR A 37 0.54 3.63 14.16
CA TYR A 37 1.63 4.55 13.87
C TYR A 37 1.94 4.47 12.38
N THR A 38 1.85 5.61 11.68
CA THR A 38 1.98 5.66 10.22
C THR A 38 3.11 6.58 9.80
N VAL A 39 4.04 6.06 9.00
CA VAL A 39 5.19 6.80 8.49
C VAL A 39 5.29 6.71 6.96
N PRO A 40 5.72 7.79 6.28
CA PRO A 40 6.08 7.72 4.87
C PRO A 40 7.41 6.97 4.72
N VAL A 41 7.49 6.06 3.76
CA VAL A 41 8.71 5.30 3.44
C VAL A 41 8.93 5.27 1.94
N HIS A 42 10.18 5.30 1.51
CA HIS A 42 10.55 4.80 0.18
C HIS A 42 10.41 3.28 0.20
N PHE A 43 9.98 2.70 -0.92
CA PHE A 43 9.87 1.25 -1.07
C PHE A 43 10.25 0.84 -2.49
N VAL A 44 10.54 -0.45 -2.67
CA VAL A 44 10.66 -1.10 -3.98
C VAL A 44 9.67 -2.26 -4.06
N PHE A 45 8.95 -2.36 -5.17
CA PHE A 45 8.15 -3.53 -5.50
C PHE A 45 8.95 -4.45 -6.42
N ALA A 46 9.17 -5.69 -6.01
CA ALA A 46 9.90 -6.68 -6.79
C ALA A 46 9.35 -8.08 -6.50
N GLU A 47 9.16 -8.88 -7.55
CA GLU A 47 8.70 -10.28 -7.45
C GLU A 47 7.43 -10.46 -6.58
N GLY A 48 6.49 -9.51 -6.65
CA GLY A 48 5.26 -9.55 -5.87
C GLY A 48 5.40 -9.14 -4.40
N ARG A 49 6.52 -8.51 -4.01
CA ARG A 49 6.83 -8.14 -2.62
C ARG A 49 7.30 -6.69 -2.50
N LEU A 50 7.00 -6.08 -1.35
CA LEU A 50 7.44 -4.73 -0.98
C LEU A 50 8.66 -4.82 -0.07
N TYR A 51 9.68 -4.03 -0.36
CA TYR A 51 10.94 -3.90 0.38
C TYR A 51 11.17 -2.46 0.82
#